data_AF-A0A7Y2EPD1-F1
#
_entry.id   AF-A0A7Y2EPD1-F1
#
_cell.length_a   1.000
_cell.length_b   1.000
_cell.length_c   1.000
_cell.angle_alpha   90.00
_cell.angle_beta   90.00
_cell.angle_gamma   90.00
#
_symmetry.space_group_name_H-M   'P 1'
#
loop_
_entity.id
_entity.type
_entity.pdbx_description
1 polymer ?
#
loop_
_entity_poly.entity_id
_entity_poly.type
_entity_poly.pdbx_seq_one_letter_code
_entity_poly.pdbx_strand_id
1 'polypeptide(L)'
;NIADQHFTNAREMDHLTSATNTLADVFRELRDDGRSTATIVDAVAALSIELVLTAHPTEITRRTLIHKYSEIDTCLAQRELEGLTEREQEAIDKRLRELIAQIWHTHDFRHTRPTPVDEAKWGFAVVEKSLWNAVPEFLRRLDTTLYEATGQNLPLEAAPVKFSSWMGGDRDGNPNVTAEVSEEVLLLSRWQAADLYYHAVDELTEELSMTNCSAALRAIAGDTREPYRVVLRRLRERLLELRDAIEVKLDGGEPPTDVMSLAEEDLWATLTTCYQSLLDTGMGVIAAGKLLDLLRRVKCFGIHLVQLDFRQDSDRHTAVFAELTRYLELGDYAQWSEEERQAFLITELNSKRPLIPTNWQPTEEVAEVLQTFGVAARQPRGALACYVISMARQPSDVLAVEVLLRASGVPYPLPVVPLFETLDDLDRAPQVVQRLLDIPGYLEHIDHAMMVMIGYSDSAKDAGMMAAGWAQYRAQEALLETCRQAGVKVQLFHGRGGTVGRGGAPARAALLSQPPGSLAQGLRVTEQGEMIRNKLGLKSLATKTL
;
A
#
# COMPACT_ATOMS: atom_id res chain seq x y z
N ASN A 1 14.06 12.11 -20.52
CA ASN A 1 13.04 11.78 -19.49
C ASN A 1 11.63 12.05 -19.95
N ILE A 2 11.11 13.29 -19.99
CA ILE A 2 9.69 13.54 -20.34
C ILE A 2 9.35 12.98 -21.73
N ALA A 3 10.20 13.26 -22.73
CA ALA A 3 10.03 12.70 -24.07
C ALA A 3 10.10 11.16 -24.09
N ASP A 4 11.00 10.53 -23.32
CA ASP A 4 11.12 9.06 -23.25
C ASP A 4 9.89 8.41 -22.59
N GLN A 5 9.37 9.02 -21.53
CA GLN A 5 8.13 8.60 -20.87
C GLN A 5 6.94 8.74 -21.82
N HIS A 6 6.86 9.86 -22.54
CA HIS A 6 5.83 10.08 -23.54
C HIS A 6 5.92 9.05 -24.68
N PHE A 7 7.11 8.81 -25.22
CA PHE A 7 7.33 7.80 -26.26
C PHE A 7 6.84 6.41 -25.82
N THR A 8 7.09 6.04 -24.56
CA THR A 8 6.60 4.76 -23.99
C THR A 8 5.06 4.69 -23.95
N ASN A 9 4.37 5.83 -23.93
CA ASN A 9 2.91 5.94 -23.94
C ASN A 9 2.30 6.32 -25.28
N ALA A 10 3.12 6.71 -26.24
CA ALA A 10 2.69 7.20 -27.54
C ALA A 10 1.75 6.19 -28.19
N ARG A 11 0.76 6.70 -28.92
CA ARG A 11 -0.25 5.84 -29.58
C ARG A 11 0.40 4.83 -30.53
N GLU A 12 1.45 5.26 -31.22
CA GLU A 12 2.24 4.41 -32.11
C GLU A 12 2.88 3.23 -31.38
N MET A 13 3.19 3.37 -30.09
CA MET A 13 3.83 2.35 -29.27
C MET A 13 2.84 1.42 -28.56
N ASP A 14 1.54 1.65 -28.70
CA ASP A 14 0.51 0.85 -27.99
C ASP A 14 0.58 -0.63 -28.39
N HIS A 15 0.84 -0.94 -29.67
CA HIS A 15 0.99 -2.33 -30.11
C HIS A 15 2.12 -3.10 -29.41
N LEU A 16 3.16 -2.41 -28.93
CA LEU A 16 4.31 -3.01 -28.22
C LEU A 16 4.19 -2.94 -26.69
N THR A 17 3.44 -1.97 -26.17
CA THR A 17 3.43 -1.63 -24.74
C THR A 17 2.01 -1.62 -24.15
N SER A 18 1.03 -2.17 -24.85
CA SER A 18 -0.35 -2.25 -24.39
C SER A 18 -0.49 -3.24 -23.23
N ALA A 19 -1.00 -2.73 -22.10
CA ALA A 19 -1.39 -3.56 -20.97
C ALA A 19 -2.45 -4.60 -21.36
N THR A 20 -3.40 -4.23 -22.24
CA THR A 20 -4.46 -5.13 -22.72
C THR A 20 -3.89 -6.30 -23.51
N ASN A 21 -2.97 -6.03 -24.46
CA ASN A 21 -2.33 -7.10 -25.23
C ASN A 21 -1.50 -8.00 -24.33
N THR A 22 -0.77 -7.41 -23.37
CA THR A 22 0.03 -8.18 -22.40
C THR A 22 -0.85 -9.15 -21.60
N LEU A 23 -2.00 -8.69 -21.09
CA LEU A 23 -2.95 -9.53 -20.36
C LEU A 23 -3.57 -10.62 -21.26
N ALA A 24 -3.99 -10.24 -22.48
CA ALA A 24 -4.58 -11.17 -23.43
C ALA A 24 -3.59 -12.27 -23.85
N ASP A 25 -2.31 -11.93 -24.02
CA ASP A 25 -1.25 -12.89 -24.34
C ASP A 25 -1.01 -13.86 -23.18
N VAL A 26 -0.97 -13.37 -21.93
CA VAL A 26 -0.84 -14.25 -20.74
C VAL A 26 -2.01 -15.22 -20.62
N PHE A 27 -3.26 -14.77 -20.83
CA PHE A 27 -4.41 -15.68 -20.79
C PHE A 27 -4.41 -16.68 -21.94
N ARG A 28 -3.89 -16.31 -23.12
CA ARG A 28 -3.70 -17.22 -24.25
C ARG A 28 -2.64 -18.28 -23.92
N GLU A 29 -1.47 -17.86 -23.42
CA GLU A 29 -0.39 -18.76 -22.98
C GLU A 29 -0.91 -19.78 -21.95
N LEU A 30 -1.64 -19.35 -20.92
CA LEU A 30 -2.20 -20.25 -19.91
C LEU A 30 -3.19 -21.26 -20.48
N ARG A 31 -3.99 -20.86 -21.48
CA ARG A 31 -4.92 -21.77 -22.16
C ARG A 31 -4.20 -22.76 -23.06
N ASP A 32 -3.19 -22.31 -23.79
CA ASP A 32 -2.37 -23.14 -24.67
C ASP A 32 -1.57 -24.18 -23.87
N ASP A 33 -1.18 -23.83 -22.64
CA ASP A 33 -0.61 -24.75 -21.63
C ASP A 33 -1.64 -25.71 -21.00
N GLY A 34 -2.91 -25.66 -21.43
CA GLY A 34 -3.96 -26.58 -20.99
C GLY A 34 -4.55 -26.26 -19.61
N ARG A 35 -4.39 -25.04 -19.08
CA ARG A 35 -5.04 -24.63 -17.81
C ARG A 35 -6.54 -24.47 -18.01
N SER A 36 -7.31 -25.00 -17.06
CA SER A 36 -8.77 -24.91 -17.11
C SER A 36 -9.25 -23.47 -16.88
N THR A 37 -10.40 -23.12 -17.43
CA THR A 37 -11.07 -21.83 -17.20
C THR A 37 -11.25 -21.54 -15.71
N ALA A 38 -11.67 -22.53 -14.92
CA ALA A 38 -11.84 -22.38 -13.48
C ALA A 38 -10.51 -22.03 -12.79
N THR A 39 -9.42 -22.71 -13.15
CA THR A 39 -8.09 -22.42 -12.61
C THR A 39 -7.63 -20.99 -12.90
N ILE A 40 -7.90 -20.48 -14.10
CA ILE A 40 -7.55 -19.10 -14.47
C ILE A 40 -8.36 -18.10 -13.65
N VAL A 41 -9.68 -18.29 -13.55
CA VAL A 41 -10.57 -17.41 -12.78
C VAL A 41 -10.19 -17.42 -11.30
N ASP A 42 -9.96 -18.59 -10.71
CA ASP A 42 -9.57 -18.72 -9.31
C ASP A 42 -8.23 -18.03 -9.03
N ALA A 43 -7.26 -18.17 -9.95
CA ALA A 43 -5.97 -17.50 -9.82
C ALA A 43 -6.09 -15.97 -9.91
N VAL A 44 -6.93 -15.45 -10.81
CA VAL A 44 -7.17 -14.00 -10.93
C VAL A 44 -7.96 -13.47 -9.73
N ALA A 45 -8.92 -14.23 -9.21
CA ALA A 45 -9.68 -13.87 -8.01
C ALA A 45 -8.80 -13.86 -6.75
N ALA A 46 -7.78 -14.72 -6.69
CA ALA A 46 -6.81 -14.79 -5.61
C ALA A 46 -5.60 -13.84 -5.80
N LEU A 47 -5.53 -13.13 -6.92
CA LEU A 47 -4.42 -12.21 -7.21
C LEU A 47 -4.33 -11.15 -6.12
N SER A 48 -3.11 -10.91 -5.63
CA SER A 48 -2.82 -9.89 -4.62
C SER A 48 -1.48 -9.26 -4.93
N ILE A 49 -1.50 -7.96 -5.20
CA ILE A 49 -0.35 -7.13 -5.51
C ILE A 49 -0.40 -5.94 -4.55
N GLU A 50 0.66 -5.76 -3.78
CA GLU A 50 0.79 -4.66 -2.86
C GLU A 50 2.08 -3.88 -3.12
N LEU A 51 1.92 -2.65 -3.57
CA LEU A 51 3.00 -1.75 -3.90
C LEU A 51 3.26 -0.81 -2.72
N VAL A 52 4.45 -0.91 -2.14
CA VAL A 52 4.84 -0.12 -0.97
C VAL A 52 5.63 1.11 -1.43
N LEU A 53 4.97 2.27 -1.41
CA LEU A 53 5.53 3.54 -1.84
C LEU A 53 6.57 4.03 -0.83
N THR A 54 7.67 4.58 -1.32
CA THR A 54 8.74 5.10 -0.48
C THR A 54 9.15 6.52 -0.83
N ALA A 55 9.73 7.20 0.15
CA ALA A 55 10.30 8.52 -0.04
C ALA A 55 11.41 8.49 -1.10
N HIS A 56 11.45 9.56 -1.91
CA HIS A 56 12.49 9.73 -2.90
C HIS A 56 13.76 10.31 -2.24
N PRO A 57 14.93 9.65 -2.33
CA PRO A 57 16.13 10.03 -1.57
C PRO A 57 16.71 11.41 -1.94
N THR A 58 16.49 11.84 -3.19
CA THR A 58 17.06 13.08 -3.76
C THR A 58 16.07 13.99 -4.48
N GLU A 59 14.76 13.68 -4.59
CA GLU A 59 13.85 14.56 -5.34
C GLU A 59 13.50 15.77 -4.49
N ILE A 60 14.08 16.87 -4.93
CA ILE A 60 13.84 18.21 -4.44
C ILE A 60 12.60 18.82 -5.14
N THR A 61 12.10 18.17 -6.21
CA THR A 61 11.04 18.69 -7.08
C THR A 61 9.72 18.85 -6.35
N ARG A 62 9.17 20.06 -6.39
CA ARG A 62 7.89 20.41 -5.74
C ARG A 62 6.70 19.74 -6.46
N ARG A 63 5.58 19.54 -5.75
CA ARG A 63 4.26 19.12 -6.31
C ARG A 63 3.89 19.92 -7.57
N THR A 64 4.30 21.19 -7.63
CA THR A 64 4.09 22.08 -8.77
C THR A 64 4.71 21.59 -10.07
N LEU A 65 5.78 20.79 -10.05
CA LEU A 65 6.40 20.25 -11.27
C LEU A 65 5.71 19.01 -11.79
N ILE A 66 5.19 18.13 -10.93
CA ILE A 66 4.42 16.93 -11.33
C ILE A 66 3.24 17.36 -12.22
N HIS A 67 2.51 18.40 -11.82
CA HIS A 67 1.44 18.98 -12.62
C HIS A 67 1.94 19.46 -13.98
N LYS A 68 3.06 20.21 -14.02
CA LYS A 68 3.62 20.71 -15.29
C LYS A 68 4.05 19.58 -16.22
N TYR A 69 4.61 18.50 -15.69
CA TYR A 69 4.99 17.33 -16.48
C TYR A 69 3.78 16.61 -17.07
N SER A 70 2.71 16.41 -16.29
CA SER A 70 1.45 15.85 -16.79
C SER A 70 0.80 16.71 -17.88
N GLU A 71 0.87 18.03 -17.74
CA GLU A 71 0.38 18.96 -18.75
C GLU A 71 1.22 18.92 -20.03
N ILE A 72 2.55 18.80 -19.91
CA ILE A 72 3.43 18.62 -21.07
C ILE A 72 3.09 17.31 -21.80
N ASP A 73 2.93 16.20 -21.07
CA ASP A 73 2.53 14.91 -21.67
C ASP A 73 1.18 15.03 -22.39
N THR A 74 0.23 15.77 -21.83
CA THR A 74 -1.06 16.05 -22.48
C THR A 74 -0.89 16.83 -23.78
N CYS A 75 -0.07 17.88 -23.79
CA CYS A 75 0.24 18.64 -25.00
C CYS A 75 0.91 17.76 -26.07
N LEU A 76 1.85 16.90 -25.67
CA LEU A 76 2.52 15.98 -26.59
C LEU A 76 1.52 14.96 -27.16
N ALA A 77 0.67 14.36 -26.33
CA ALA A 77 -0.36 13.41 -26.76
C ALA A 77 -1.39 14.05 -27.70
N GLN A 78 -1.73 15.33 -27.50
CA GLN A 78 -2.58 16.07 -28.43
C GLN A 78 -1.87 16.33 -29.75
N ARG A 79 -0.57 16.64 -29.74
CA ARG A 79 0.22 16.86 -30.96
C ARG A 79 0.34 15.63 -31.84
N GLU A 80 0.23 14.43 -31.29
CA GLU A 80 0.18 13.16 -32.05
C GLU A 80 -1.13 12.96 -32.82
N LEU A 81 -2.16 13.78 -32.57
CA LEU A 81 -3.45 13.64 -33.27
C LEU A 81 -3.36 14.13 -34.72
N GLU A 82 -3.82 13.28 -35.63
CA GLU A 82 -4.12 13.68 -37.00
C GLU A 82 -5.42 14.51 -37.07
N GLY A 83 -5.50 15.43 -38.02
CA GLY A 83 -6.72 16.22 -38.28
C GLY A 83 -6.88 17.50 -37.45
N LEU A 84 -5.86 17.90 -36.68
CA LEU A 84 -5.86 19.19 -35.97
C LEU A 84 -5.82 20.38 -36.93
N THR A 85 -6.63 21.40 -36.68
CA THR A 85 -6.56 22.69 -37.37
C THR A 85 -5.28 23.44 -37.02
N GLU A 86 -4.82 24.34 -37.90
CA GLU A 86 -3.63 25.17 -37.63
C GLU A 86 -3.74 25.94 -36.30
N ARG A 87 -4.92 26.49 -36.01
CA ARG A 87 -5.20 27.19 -34.75
C ARG A 87 -5.04 26.31 -33.52
N GLU A 88 -5.47 25.05 -33.59
CA GLU A 88 -5.32 24.10 -32.48
C GLU A 88 -3.86 23.70 -32.29
N GLN A 89 -3.12 23.46 -33.38
CA GLN A 89 -1.69 23.18 -33.33
C GLN A 89 -0.91 24.34 -32.70
N GLU A 90 -1.19 25.57 -33.13
CA GLU A 90 -0.58 26.78 -32.56
C GLU A 90 -0.91 26.95 -31.07
N ALA A 91 -2.14 26.64 -30.65
CA ALA A 91 -2.54 26.73 -29.25
C ALA A 91 -1.77 25.71 -28.38
N ILE A 92 -1.61 24.47 -28.86
CA ILE A 92 -0.84 23.44 -28.17
C ILE A 92 0.64 23.83 -28.08
N ASP A 93 1.24 24.28 -29.19
CA ASP A 93 2.64 24.72 -29.22
C ASP A 93 2.87 25.91 -28.29
N LYS A 94 1.93 26.86 -28.25
CA LYS A 94 1.97 28.00 -27.32
C LYS A 94 1.93 27.52 -25.87
N ARG A 95 1.01 26.62 -25.53
CA ARG A 95 0.91 26.05 -24.18
C ARG A 95 2.18 25.30 -23.78
N LEU A 96 2.75 24.52 -24.69
CA LEU A 96 4.00 23.80 -24.46
C LEU A 96 5.15 24.77 -24.15
N ARG A 97 5.29 25.85 -24.93
CA ARG A 97 6.28 26.92 -24.68
C ARG A 97 6.04 27.59 -23.32
N GLU A 98 4.80 27.89 -22.96
CA GLU A 98 4.45 28.45 -21.65
C GLU A 98 4.86 27.53 -20.50
N LEU A 99 4.58 26.23 -20.59
CA LEU A 99 4.94 25.24 -19.57
C LEU A 99 6.46 25.12 -19.41
N ILE A 100 7.19 25.04 -20.52
CA ILE A 100 8.65 25.00 -20.51
C ILE A 100 9.23 26.27 -19.90
N ALA A 101 8.71 27.45 -20.27
CA ALA A 101 9.14 28.73 -19.69
C ALA A 101 8.84 28.80 -18.19
N GLN A 102 7.68 28.32 -17.74
CA GLN A 102 7.35 28.25 -16.32
C GLN A 102 8.35 27.38 -15.56
N ILE A 103 8.71 26.21 -16.09
CA ILE A 103 9.72 25.33 -15.47
C ILE A 103 11.07 26.06 -15.41
N TRP A 104 11.50 26.66 -16.53
CA TRP A 104 12.76 27.40 -16.63
C TRP A 104 12.89 28.53 -15.61
N HIS A 105 11.80 29.25 -15.37
CA HIS A 105 11.75 30.36 -14.41
C HIS A 105 11.36 29.96 -12.98
N THR A 106 11.06 28.68 -12.73
CA THR A 106 10.77 28.18 -11.38
C THR A 106 12.06 27.65 -10.76
N HIS A 107 12.50 28.23 -9.64
CA HIS A 107 13.62 27.68 -8.88
C HIS A 107 13.24 26.34 -8.25
N ASP A 108 13.90 25.29 -8.71
CA ASP A 108 13.58 23.89 -8.39
C ASP A 108 14.26 23.40 -7.11
N PHE A 109 15.33 24.06 -6.65
CA PHE A 109 16.05 23.61 -5.46
C PHE A 109 15.37 24.09 -4.17
N ARG A 110 14.81 23.18 -3.38
CA ARG A 110 14.52 23.40 -1.95
C ARG A 110 15.86 23.69 -1.25
N HIS A 111 15.89 24.78 -0.51
CA HIS A 111 17.02 25.12 0.34
C HIS A 111 17.05 24.30 1.64
N THR A 112 15.96 23.64 1.99
CA THR A 112 15.80 22.80 3.19
C THR A 112 15.42 21.37 2.81
N ARG A 113 15.93 20.40 3.59
CA ARG A 113 15.55 18.99 3.45
C ARG A 113 14.03 18.85 3.71
N PRO A 114 13.28 18.07 2.92
CA PRO A 114 11.86 17.81 3.18
C PRO A 114 11.67 17.19 4.57
N THR A 115 10.56 17.51 5.21
CA THR A 115 10.11 16.80 6.42
C THR A 115 9.49 15.46 6.02
N PRO A 116 9.39 14.47 6.92
CA PRO A 116 8.69 13.22 6.61
C PRO A 116 7.22 13.43 6.21
N VAL A 117 6.57 14.47 6.76
CA VAL A 117 5.21 14.88 6.36
C VAL A 117 5.17 15.37 4.92
N ASP A 118 6.17 16.14 4.46
CA ASP A 118 6.27 16.56 3.06
C ASP A 118 6.43 15.36 2.12
N GLU A 119 7.20 14.36 2.51
CA GLU A 119 7.39 13.12 1.75
C GLU A 119 6.09 12.33 1.65
N ALA A 120 5.34 12.21 2.76
CA ALA A 120 4.02 11.57 2.75
C ALA A 120 3.03 12.31 1.84
N LYS A 121 2.95 13.64 1.92
CA LYS A 121 2.10 14.48 1.04
C LYS A 121 2.46 14.31 -0.43
N TRP A 122 3.74 14.10 -0.76
CA TRP A 122 4.15 13.78 -2.11
C TRP A 122 3.64 12.41 -2.57
N GLY A 123 3.73 11.37 -1.72
CA GLY A 123 3.17 10.05 -1.99
C GLY A 123 1.65 10.12 -2.24
N PHE A 124 0.93 10.90 -1.45
CA PHE A 124 -0.52 11.12 -1.63
C PHE A 124 -0.84 11.80 -2.96
N ALA A 125 0.00 12.73 -3.41
CA ALA A 125 -0.17 13.38 -4.72
C ALA A 125 -0.02 12.40 -5.88
N VAL A 126 0.85 11.37 -5.76
CA VAL A 126 0.95 10.29 -6.77
C VAL A 126 -0.35 9.49 -6.82
N VAL A 127 -0.94 9.20 -5.65
CA VAL A 127 -2.24 8.52 -5.58
C VAL A 127 -3.31 9.37 -6.27
N GLU A 128 -3.48 10.62 -5.85
CA GLU A 128 -4.48 11.57 -6.36
C GLU A 128 -4.40 11.75 -7.89
N LYS A 129 -3.18 12.00 -8.41
CA LYS A 129 -3.00 12.41 -9.82
C LYS A 129 -2.91 11.25 -10.79
N SER A 130 -2.54 10.07 -10.33
CA SER A 130 -2.27 8.92 -11.20
C SER A 130 -3.06 7.69 -10.77
N LEU A 131 -2.76 7.13 -9.60
CA LEU A 131 -3.26 5.82 -9.19
C LEU A 131 -4.78 5.79 -9.02
N TRP A 132 -5.38 6.89 -8.56
CA TRP A 132 -6.83 7.04 -8.40
C TRP A 132 -7.60 6.75 -9.68
N ASN A 133 -7.02 7.04 -10.83
CA ASN A 133 -7.62 6.77 -12.14
C ASN A 133 -7.00 5.58 -12.87
N ALA A 134 -5.74 5.24 -12.57
CA ALA A 134 -5.05 4.12 -13.19
C ALA A 134 -5.56 2.76 -12.70
N VAL A 135 -5.89 2.63 -11.41
CA VAL A 135 -6.37 1.37 -10.83
C VAL A 135 -7.70 0.94 -11.45
N PRO A 136 -8.75 1.78 -11.52
CA PRO A 136 -9.99 1.34 -12.16
C PRO A 136 -9.83 1.05 -13.66
N GLU A 137 -8.97 1.82 -14.36
CA GLU A 137 -8.63 1.56 -15.76
C GLU A 137 -7.97 0.18 -15.95
N PHE A 138 -6.98 -0.14 -15.12
CA PHE A 138 -6.32 -1.45 -15.12
C PHE A 138 -7.33 -2.56 -14.87
N LEU A 139 -8.18 -2.41 -13.85
CA LEU A 139 -9.18 -3.43 -13.50
C LEU A 139 -10.22 -3.62 -14.61
N ARG A 140 -10.60 -2.58 -15.34
CA ARG A 140 -11.47 -2.71 -16.52
C ARG A 140 -10.81 -3.53 -17.64
N ARG A 141 -9.52 -3.29 -17.89
CA ARG A 141 -8.75 -4.06 -18.89
C ARG A 141 -8.59 -5.52 -18.46
N LEU A 142 -8.30 -5.75 -17.18
CA LEU A 142 -8.24 -7.11 -16.61
C LEU A 142 -9.59 -7.82 -16.70
N ASP A 143 -10.69 -7.16 -16.34
CA ASP A 143 -12.04 -7.71 -16.41
C ASP A 143 -12.44 -8.07 -17.84
N THR A 144 -12.20 -7.16 -18.79
CA THR A 144 -12.51 -7.37 -20.21
C THR A 144 -11.72 -8.54 -20.78
N THR A 145 -10.41 -8.58 -20.56
CA THR A 145 -9.53 -9.64 -21.08
C THR A 145 -9.80 -10.99 -20.40
N LEU A 146 -10.15 -10.99 -19.11
CA LEU A 146 -10.59 -12.18 -18.40
C LEU A 146 -11.91 -12.72 -19.00
N TYR A 147 -12.90 -11.85 -19.23
CA TYR A 147 -14.17 -12.23 -19.81
C TYR A 147 -14.01 -12.79 -21.23
N GLU A 148 -13.19 -12.17 -22.06
CA GLU A 148 -12.87 -12.69 -23.40
C GLU A 148 -12.20 -14.06 -23.36
N ALA A 149 -11.33 -14.31 -22.37
CA ALA A 149 -10.63 -15.57 -22.23
C ALA A 149 -11.46 -16.69 -21.60
N THR A 150 -12.39 -16.34 -20.70
CA THR A 150 -13.04 -17.30 -19.78
C THR A 150 -14.57 -17.27 -19.76
N GLY A 151 -15.19 -16.19 -20.25
CA GLY A 151 -16.63 -15.92 -20.12
C GLY A 151 -17.08 -15.49 -18.72
N GLN A 152 -16.14 -15.23 -17.80
CA GLN A 152 -16.43 -14.78 -16.44
C GLN A 152 -15.77 -13.42 -16.16
N ASN A 153 -16.46 -12.58 -15.40
CA ASN A 153 -15.96 -11.28 -14.97
C ASN A 153 -15.33 -11.38 -13.57
N LEU A 154 -14.53 -10.38 -13.21
CA LEU A 154 -13.99 -10.20 -11.87
C LEU A 154 -15.13 -10.02 -10.86
N PRO A 155 -15.10 -10.72 -9.71
CA PRO A 155 -16.00 -10.46 -8.60
C PRO A 155 -15.98 -8.98 -8.19
N LEU A 156 -17.10 -8.44 -7.71
CA LEU A 156 -17.21 -7.02 -7.34
C LEU A 156 -16.24 -6.64 -6.21
N GLU A 157 -16.02 -7.57 -5.29
CA GLU A 157 -15.13 -7.45 -4.13
C GLU A 157 -13.65 -7.64 -4.48
N ALA A 158 -13.32 -8.07 -5.70
CA ALA A 158 -11.94 -8.32 -6.09
C ALA A 158 -11.09 -7.03 -5.94
N ALA A 159 -10.00 -7.18 -5.18
CA ALA A 159 -9.09 -6.11 -4.81
C ALA A 159 -7.63 -6.53 -5.06
N PRO A 160 -7.28 -6.85 -6.33
CA PRO A 160 -5.98 -7.46 -6.61
C PRO A 160 -4.81 -6.49 -6.45
N VAL A 161 -5.07 -5.19 -6.27
CA VAL A 161 -4.05 -4.16 -6.07
C VAL A 161 -4.33 -3.42 -4.76
N LYS A 162 -3.29 -3.26 -3.95
CA LYS A 162 -3.26 -2.43 -2.73
C LYS A 162 -2.01 -1.56 -2.72
N PHE A 163 -2.09 -0.47 -1.96
CA PHE A 163 -0.97 0.44 -1.78
C PHE A 163 -0.68 0.65 -0.31
N SER A 164 0.60 0.56 0.02
CA SER A 164 1.12 0.88 1.34
C SER A 164 2.22 1.94 1.22
N SER A 165 2.63 2.52 2.34
CA SER A 165 3.60 3.60 2.40
C SER A 165 4.58 3.39 3.53
N TRP A 166 5.84 3.76 3.31
CA TRP A 166 6.86 3.91 4.35
C TRP A 166 7.02 5.36 4.82
N MET A 167 6.50 6.33 4.06
CA MET A 167 6.65 7.76 4.36
C MET A 167 5.86 8.09 5.64
N GLY A 168 6.57 8.48 6.70
CA GLY A 168 6.00 8.73 8.03
C GLY A 168 5.93 7.49 8.94
N GLY A 169 6.33 6.31 8.48
CA GLY A 169 6.29 5.05 9.24
C GLY A 169 7.65 4.37 9.41
N ASP A 170 8.53 4.51 8.41
CA ASP A 170 9.91 4.04 8.45
C ASP A 170 10.80 5.02 9.23
N ARG A 171 11.17 4.62 10.45
CA ARG A 171 12.02 5.41 11.36
C ARG A 171 13.41 4.80 11.52
N ASP A 172 13.71 3.74 10.79
CA ASP A 172 15.00 3.07 10.82
C ASP A 172 16.12 4.04 10.39
N GLY A 173 17.04 4.32 11.30
CA GLY A 173 18.11 5.31 11.11
C GLY A 173 17.65 6.76 10.90
N ASN A 174 16.36 7.07 11.11
CA ASN A 174 15.81 8.42 10.87
C ASN A 174 15.07 8.96 12.10
N PRO A 175 15.76 9.73 12.98
CA PRO A 175 15.15 10.28 14.19
C PRO A 175 14.09 11.36 13.93
N ASN A 176 13.93 11.83 12.69
CA ASN A 176 12.90 12.81 12.35
C ASN A 176 11.50 12.18 12.20
N VAL A 177 11.41 10.85 12.16
CA VAL A 177 10.13 10.13 12.11
C VAL A 177 9.76 9.71 13.52
N THR A 178 9.12 10.63 14.23
CA THR A 178 8.59 10.41 15.58
C THR A 178 7.19 9.81 15.56
N ALA A 179 6.71 9.34 16.70
CA ALA A 179 5.34 8.88 16.91
C ALA A 179 4.32 9.96 16.53
N GLU A 180 4.59 11.23 16.86
CA GLU A 180 3.75 12.38 16.49
C GLU A 180 3.67 12.55 14.96
N VAL A 181 4.81 12.44 14.27
CA VAL A 181 4.86 12.48 12.80
C VAL A 181 4.07 11.34 12.18
N SER A 182 4.18 10.11 12.72
CA SER A 182 3.38 8.98 12.27
C SER A 182 1.88 9.24 12.44
N GLU A 183 1.45 9.79 13.59
CA GLU A 183 0.03 10.12 13.83
C GLU A 183 -0.47 11.23 12.89
N GLU A 184 0.32 12.27 12.65
CA GLU A 184 0.01 13.33 11.69
C GLU A 184 -0.16 12.76 10.27
N VAL A 185 0.76 11.91 9.82
CA VAL A 185 0.70 11.30 8.48
C VAL A 185 -0.51 10.40 8.31
N LEU A 186 -0.87 9.62 9.33
CA LEU A 186 -2.07 8.77 9.32
C LEU A 186 -3.36 9.60 9.20
N LEU A 187 -3.43 10.73 9.91
CA LEU A 187 -4.54 11.69 9.81
C LEU A 187 -4.61 12.33 8.41
N LEU A 188 -3.48 12.80 7.89
CA LEU A 188 -3.41 13.41 6.55
C LEU A 188 -3.79 12.42 5.44
N SER A 189 -3.43 11.14 5.58
CA SER A 189 -3.81 10.10 4.62
C SER A 189 -5.33 9.90 4.61
N ARG A 190 -5.95 9.83 5.79
CA ARG A 190 -7.41 9.74 5.95
C ARG A 190 -8.12 11.00 5.44
N TRP A 191 -7.55 12.19 5.66
CA TRP A 191 -8.06 13.45 5.12
C TRP A 191 -8.07 13.43 3.58
N GLN A 192 -6.97 13.01 2.96
CA GLN A 192 -6.86 12.95 1.51
C GLN A 192 -7.82 11.90 0.91
N ALA A 193 -8.02 10.77 1.58
CA ALA A 193 -9.05 9.80 1.19
C ALA A 193 -10.44 10.44 1.21
N ALA A 194 -10.81 11.09 2.32
CA ALA A 194 -12.11 11.74 2.47
C ALA A 194 -12.36 12.79 1.37
N ASP A 195 -11.35 13.61 1.05
CA ASP A 195 -11.42 14.63 -0.01
C ASP A 195 -11.61 14.00 -1.41
N LEU A 196 -10.85 12.94 -1.72
CA LEU A 196 -10.98 12.22 -2.99
C LEU A 196 -12.36 11.55 -3.15
N TYR A 197 -12.86 10.90 -2.09
CA TYR A 197 -14.20 10.30 -2.10
C TYR A 197 -15.29 11.38 -2.17
N TYR A 198 -15.13 12.50 -1.46
CA TYR A 198 -16.07 13.61 -1.50
C TYR A 198 -16.29 14.05 -2.95
N HIS A 199 -15.22 14.32 -3.69
CA HIS A 199 -15.29 14.73 -5.09
C HIS A 199 -15.87 13.65 -6.01
N ALA A 200 -15.51 12.38 -5.81
CA ALA A 200 -16.06 11.29 -6.60
C ALA A 200 -17.56 11.04 -6.35
N VAL A 201 -18.00 11.17 -5.10
CA VAL A 201 -19.43 11.05 -4.72
C VAL A 201 -20.22 12.26 -5.23
N ASP A 202 -19.63 13.45 -5.22
CA ASP A 202 -20.24 14.66 -5.79
C ASP A 202 -20.50 14.50 -7.29
N GLU A 203 -19.51 14.01 -8.04
CA GLU A 203 -19.66 13.70 -9.47
C GLU A 203 -20.75 12.65 -9.72
N LEU A 204 -20.78 11.56 -8.92
CA LEU A 204 -21.85 10.55 -9.01
C LEU A 204 -23.22 11.12 -8.67
N THR A 205 -23.31 12.10 -7.76
CA THR A 205 -24.57 12.76 -7.42
C THR A 205 -25.14 13.50 -8.62
N GLU A 206 -24.30 14.12 -9.44
CA GLU A 206 -24.73 14.77 -10.67
C GLU A 206 -25.19 13.75 -11.73
N GLU A 207 -24.48 12.62 -11.89
CA GLU A 207 -24.82 11.62 -12.91
C GLU A 207 -26.02 10.73 -12.58
N LEU A 208 -26.14 10.25 -11.32
CA LEU A 208 -27.16 9.27 -10.93
C LEU A 208 -28.51 9.94 -10.63
N SER A 209 -29.09 10.55 -11.66
CA SER A 209 -30.39 11.26 -11.63
C SER A 209 -31.62 10.36 -11.77
N MET A 210 -31.42 9.04 -11.88
CA MET A 210 -32.48 8.08 -12.19
C MET A 210 -33.52 7.99 -11.08
N THR A 211 -34.78 7.82 -11.48
CA THR A 211 -35.94 7.80 -10.58
C THR A 211 -36.33 6.39 -10.13
N ASN A 212 -36.07 5.37 -10.97
CA ASN A 212 -36.40 3.98 -10.66
C ASN A 212 -35.34 3.37 -9.73
N CYS A 213 -35.78 2.73 -8.64
CA CYS A 213 -34.91 2.12 -7.64
C CYS A 213 -35.52 0.87 -7.03
N SER A 214 -34.66 0.02 -6.46
CA SER A 214 -35.08 -1.13 -5.67
C SER A 214 -35.74 -0.70 -4.35
N ALA A 215 -36.49 -1.63 -3.74
CA ALA A 215 -37.12 -1.39 -2.44
C ALA A 215 -36.09 -1.08 -1.34
N ALA A 216 -34.90 -1.70 -1.40
CA ALA A 216 -33.82 -1.48 -0.45
C ALA A 216 -33.30 -0.03 -0.50
N LEU A 217 -33.01 0.49 -1.70
CA LEU A 217 -32.57 1.88 -1.83
C LEU A 217 -33.68 2.86 -1.43
N ARG A 218 -34.94 2.57 -1.78
CA ARG A 218 -36.10 3.40 -1.39
C ARG A 218 -36.27 3.48 0.12
N ALA A 219 -36.00 2.40 0.86
CA ALA A 219 -36.07 2.41 2.32
C ALA A 219 -35.05 3.38 2.95
N ILE A 220 -33.88 3.55 2.32
CA ILE A 220 -32.85 4.49 2.79
C ILE A 220 -33.16 5.92 2.34
N ALA A 221 -33.53 6.10 1.07
CA ALA A 221 -33.77 7.41 0.47
C ALA A 221 -35.06 8.09 0.96
N GLY A 222 -36.07 7.29 1.31
CA GLY A 222 -37.44 7.75 1.55
C GLY A 222 -38.24 7.92 0.26
N ASP A 223 -39.44 8.49 0.38
CA ASP A 223 -40.31 8.75 -0.77
C ASP A 223 -39.86 10.01 -1.53
N THR A 224 -38.94 9.82 -2.48
CA THR A 224 -38.33 10.89 -3.28
C THR A 224 -38.22 10.48 -4.74
N ARG A 225 -38.20 11.48 -5.63
CA ARG A 225 -38.03 11.27 -7.08
C ARG A 225 -36.58 10.97 -7.46
N GLU A 226 -35.60 11.34 -6.63
CA GLU A 226 -34.18 11.17 -6.92
C GLU A 226 -33.48 10.32 -5.83
N PRO A 227 -33.81 9.02 -5.71
CA PRO A 227 -33.39 8.18 -4.58
C PRO A 227 -31.86 8.04 -4.46
N TYR A 228 -31.15 7.84 -5.58
CA TYR A 228 -29.69 7.73 -5.59
C TYR A 228 -29.04 9.03 -5.11
N ARG A 229 -29.49 10.19 -5.62
CA ARG A 229 -28.95 11.50 -5.24
C ARG A 229 -29.12 11.79 -3.76
N VAL A 230 -30.27 11.45 -3.17
CA VAL A 230 -30.50 11.65 -1.73
C VAL A 230 -29.51 10.83 -0.90
N VAL A 231 -29.29 9.56 -1.26
CA VAL A 231 -28.35 8.69 -0.55
C VAL A 231 -26.90 9.16 -0.73
N LEU A 232 -26.51 9.52 -1.94
CA LEU A 232 -25.15 10.01 -2.23
C LEU A 232 -24.86 11.38 -1.59
N ARG A 233 -25.83 12.31 -1.54
CA ARG A 233 -25.66 13.60 -0.85
C ARG A 233 -25.37 13.42 0.64
N ARG A 234 -26.07 12.49 1.31
CA ARG A 234 -25.80 12.17 2.72
C ARG A 234 -24.40 11.59 2.91
N LEU A 235 -23.94 10.72 2.02
CA LEU A 235 -22.57 10.20 2.07
C LEU A 235 -21.53 11.31 1.84
N ARG A 236 -21.77 12.19 0.86
CA ARG A 236 -20.94 13.35 0.56
C ARG A 236 -20.81 14.28 1.78
N GLU A 237 -21.91 14.55 2.47
CA GLU A 237 -21.93 15.35 3.70
C GLU A 237 -21.10 14.70 4.82
N ARG A 238 -21.27 13.39 5.06
CA ARG A 238 -20.44 12.65 6.04
C ARG A 238 -18.94 12.69 5.72
N LEU A 239 -18.57 12.63 4.43
CA LEU A 239 -17.17 12.72 3.99
C LEU A 239 -16.60 14.12 4.22
N LEU A 240 -17.39 15.17 3.98
CA LEU A 240 -17.02 16.55 4.26
C LEU A 240 -16.82 16.77 5.77
N GLU A 241 -17.77 16.30 6.59
CA GLU A 241 -17.68 16.36 8.05
C GLU A 241 -16.43 15.63 8.56
N LEU A 242 -16.12 14.44 8.03
CA LEU A 242 -14.90 13.71 8.37
C LEU A 242 -13.65 14.52 8.05
N ARG A 243 -13.59 15.13 6.87
CA ARG A 243 -12.45 15.95 6.44
C ARG A 243 -12.24 17.12 7.40
N ASP A 244 -13.29 17.88 7.67
CA ASP A 244 -13.23 19.05 8.56
C ASP A 244 -12.91 18.65 10.01
N ALA A 245 -13.40 17.50 10.48
CA ALA A 245 -13.04 16.93 11.79
C ALA A 245 -11.55 16.55 11.90
N ILE A 246 -10.96 16.02 10.82
CA ILE A 246 -9.54 15.71 10.79
C ILE A 246 -8.70 17.00 10.82
N GLU A 247 -9.12 18.06 10.14
CA GLU A 247 -8.45 19.37 10.20
C GLU A 247 -8.43 19.92 11.63
N VAL A 248 -9.57 19.88 12.32
CA VAL A 248 -9.65 20.26 13.75
C VAL A 248 -8.66 19.47 14.59
N LYS A 249 -8.54 18.15 14.35
CA LYS A 249 -7.60 17.30 15.10
C LYS A 249 -6.14 17.63 14.79
N LEU A 250 -5.81 17.89 13.52
CA LEU A 250 -4.47 18.29 13.09
C LEU A 250 -4.06 19.64 13.69
N ASP A 251 -5.02 20.54 13.90
CA ASP A 251 -4.82 21.84 14.57
C ASP A 251 -4.79 21.74 16.12
N GLY A 252 -4.83 20.51 16.67
CA GLY A 252 -4.77 20.25 18.12
C GLY A 252 -6.11 20.36 18.86
N GLY A 253 -7.22 20.46 18.14
CA GLY A 253 -8.57 20.42 18.70
C GLY A 253 -9.12 19.01 18.91
N GLU A 254 -10.28 18.93 19.57
CA GLU A 254 -11.01 17.67 19.79
C GLU A 254 -12.28 17.62 18.92
N PRO A 255 -12.28 16.91 17.77
CA PRO A 255 -13.47 16.80 16.94
C PRO A 255 -14.52 15.83 17.54
N PRO A 256 -15.80 15.92 17.10
CA PRO A 256 -16.82 14.95 17.47
C PRO A 256 -16.43 13.51 17.11
N THR A 257 -16.57 12.59 18.08
CA THR A 257 -16.12 11.20 17.94
C THR A 257 -16.95 10.40 16.93
N ASP A 258 -18.23 10.70 16.79
CA ASP A 258 -19.15 10.07 15.84
C ASP A 258 -18.72 10.33 14.39
N VAL A 259 -18.30 11.55 14.06
CA VAL A 259 -17.79 11.90 12.73
C VAL A 259 -16.50 11.13 12.42
N MET A 260 -15.61 11.02 13.41
CA MET A 260 -14.34 10.27 13.28
C MET A 260 -14.53 8.76 13.17
N SER A 261 -15.74 8.24 13.32
CA SER A 261 -16.05 6.81 13.26
C SER A 261 -16.43 6.29 11.86
N LEU A 262 -16.54 7.16 10.84
CA LEU A 262 -16.83 6.74 9.46
C LEU A 262 -15.81 5.70 8.97
N ALA A 263 -16.30 4.51 8.62
CA ALA A 263 -15.47 3.35 8.27
C ALA A 263 -15.57 2.99 6.77
N GLU A 264 -14.71 2.08 6.29
CA GLU A 264 -14.78 1.60 4.90
C GLU A 264 -16.12 0.93 4.60
N GLU A 265 -16.67 0.21 5.58
CA GLU A 265 -17.94 -0.51 5.47
C GLU A 265 -19.11 0.44 5.19
N ASP A 266 -19.09 1.65 5.74
CA ASP A 266 -20.10 2.69 5.47
C ASP A 266 -20.10 3.09 3.98
N LEU A 267 -18.92 3.35 3.42
CA LEU A 267 -18.75 3.71 2.01
C LEU A 267 -19.19 2.54 1.14
N TRP A 268 -18.68 1.34 1.42
CA TRP A 268 -18.96 0.13 0.65
C TRP A 268 -20.45 -0.21 0.63
N ALA A 269 -21.11 -0.23 1.79
CA ALA A 269 -22.52 -0.59 1.91
C ALA A 269 -23.41 0.41 1.16
N THR A 270 -23.12 1.71 1.29
CA THR A 270 -23.88 2.77 0.61
C THR A 270 -23.76 2.65 -0.90
N LEU A 271 -22.54 2.56 -1.42
CA LEU A 271 -22.27 2.48 -2.85
C LEU A 271 -22.78 1.17 -3.47
N THR A 272 -22.64 0.05 -2.76
CA THR A 272 -23.12 -1.26 -3.22
C THR A 272 -24.64 -1.32 -3.25
N THR A 273 -25.33 -0.64 -2.32
CA THR A 273 -26.80 -0.52 -2.36
C THR A 273 -27.26 0.22 -3.60
N CYS A 274 -26.58 1.32 -3.97
CA CYS A 274 -26.82 2.01 -5.24
C CYS A 274 -26.55 1.09 -6.44
N TYR A 275 -25.42 0.37 -6.42
CA TYR A 275 -25.02 -0.53 -7.50
C TYR A 275 -26.04 -1.65 -7.73
N GLN A 276 -26.44 -2.35 -6.67
CA GLN A 276 -27.44 -3.40 -6.74
C GLN A 276 -28.80 -2.86 -7.20
N SER A 277 -29.21 -1.68 -6.71
CA SER A 277 -30.46 -1.05 -7.17
C SER A 277 -30.44 -0.74 -8.67
N LEU A 278 -29.30 -0.31 -9.23
CA LEU A 278 -29.17 -0.11 -10.68
C LEU A 278 -29.28 -1.44 -11.43
N LEU A 279 -28.68 -2.52 -10.93
CA LEU A 279 -28.80 -3.85 -11.54
C LEU A 279 -30.24 -4.36 -11.51
N ASP A 280 -30.89 -4.32 -10.36
CA ASP A 280 -32.27 -4.79 -10.14
C ASP A 280 -33.30 -4.08 -11.04
N THR A 281 -32.98 -2.86 -11.45
CA THR A 281 -33.83 -2.02 -12.30
C THR A 281 -33.41 -1.99 -13.77
N GLY A 282 -32.48 -2.86 -14.18
CA GLY A 282 -32.06 -3.03 -15.57
C GLY A 282 -31.05 -1.99 -16.07
N MET A 283 -30.46 -1.19 -15.18
CA MET A 283 -29.51 -0.12 -15.48
C MET A 283 -28.04 -0.55 -15.35
N GLY A 284 -27.72 -1.78 -15.76
CA GLY A 284 -26.40 -2.38 -15.61
C GLY A 284 -25.26 -1.62 -16.30
N VAL A 285 -25.53 -0.98 -17.45
CA VAL A 285 -24.54 -0.14 -18.15
C VAL A 285 -24.13 1.06 -17.30
N ILE A 286 -25.06 1.64 -16.53
CA ILE A 286 -24.79 2.76 -15.62
C ILE A 286 -24.02 2.25 -14.40
N ALA A 287 -24.43 1.11 -13.84
CA ALA A 287 -23.77 0.49 -12.70
C ALA A 287 -22.29 0.18 -12.99
N ALA A 288 -21.99 -0.32 -14.20
CA ALA A 288 -20.64 -0.62 -14.66
C ALA A 288 -19.80 0.62 -15.02
N GLY A 289 -20.34 1.83 -14.93
CA GLY A 289 -19.65 3.11 -15.16
C GLY A 289 -18.86 3.59 -13.94
N LYS A 290 -18.95 4.89 -13.63
CA LYS A 290 -18.19 5.54 -12.55
C LYS A 290 -18.47 4.96 -11.16
N LEU A 291 -19.65 4.37 -10.94
CA LEU A 291 -19.98 3.73 -9.67
C LEU A 291 -19.12 2.49 -9.43
N LEU A 292 -18.90 1.65 -10.45
CA LEU A 292 -17.99 0.52 -10.36
C LEU A 292 -16.55 0.98 -10.12
N ASP A 293 -16.09 2.05 -10.79
CA ASP A 293 -14.76 2.62 -10.53
C ASP A 293 -14.60 3.04 -9.07
N LEU A 294 -15.63 3.67 -8.49
CA LEU A 294 -15.61 4.08 -7.10
C LEU A 294 -15.59 2.89 -6.14
N LEU A 295 -16.37 1.84 -6.42
CA LEU A 295 -16.33 0.60 -5.63
C LEU A 295 -14.94 -0.05 -5.66
N ARG A 296 -14.28 -0.10 -6.84
CA ARG A 296 -12.91 -0.59 -6.96
C ARG A 296 -11.91 0.26 -6.17
N ARG A 297 -12.07 1.59 -6.17
CA ARG A 297 -11.25 2.49 -5.35
C ARG A 297 -11.42 2.24 -3.86
N VAL A 298 -12.65 2.02 -3.38
CA VAL A 298 -12.91 1.66 -1.97
C VAL A 298 -12.11 0.42 -1.57
N LYS A 299 -12.08 -0.62 -2.40
CA LYS A 299 -11.33 -1.84 -2.09
C LYS A 299 -9.82 -1.73 -2.22
N CYS A 300 -9.33 -0.85 -3.09
CA CYS A 300 -7.90 -0.62 -3.30
C CYS A 300 -7.29 0.32 -2.24
N PHE A 301 -7.96 1.43 -1.95
CA PHE A 301 -7.42 2.54 -1.14
C PHE A 301 -8.05 2.61 0.26
N GLY A 302 -9.21 1.99 0.48
CA GLY A 302 -9.94 2.05 1.74
C GLY A 302 -10.27 3.49 2.16
N ILE A 303 -10.56 3.69 3.45
CA ILE A 303 -10.77 5.03 4.04
C ILE A 303 -9.45 5.71 4.47
N HIS A 304 -8.32 5.00 4.35
CA HIS A 304 -7.00 5.47 4.77
C HIS A 304 -6.08 5.86 3.61
N LEU A 305 -6.57 5.83 2.36
CA LEU A 305 -5.82 6.06 1.11
C LEU A 305 -4.72 5.03 0.85
N VAL A 306 -3.74 4.93 1.74
CA VAL A 306 -2.65 3.95 1.74
C VAL A 306 -2.44 3.46 3.17
N GLN A 307 -2.14 2.19 3.34
CA GLN A 307 -1.79 1.68 4.66
C GLN A 307 -0.36 2.08 5.00
N LEU A 308 -0.06 2.33 6.28
CA LEU A 308 1.29 2.69 6.71
C LEU A 308 2.01 1.44 7.24
N ASP A 309 3.25 1.24 6.81
CA ASP A 309 4.15 0.28 7.46
C ASP A 309 4.93 1.00 8.55
N PHE A 310 5.00 0.41 9.73
CA PHE A 310 6.03 0.79 10.69
C PHE A 310 7.28 -0.03 10.45
N ARG A 311 8.46 0.60 10.55
CA ARG A 311 9.75 -0.08 10.47
C ARG A 311 10.69 0.47 11.52
N GLN A 312 11.38 -0.39 12.25
CA GLN A 312 12.35 -0.02 13.28
C GLN A 312 13.44 -1.10 13.41
N ASP A 313 14.64 -0.69 13.80
CA ASP A 313 15.78 -1.58 14.05
C ASP A 313 15.60 -2.43 15.32
N SER A 314 16.01 -3.71 15.26
CA SER A 314 15.89 -4.70 16.34
C SER A 314 16.60 -4.30 17.64
N ASP A 315 17.73 -3.59 17.55
CA ASP A 315 18.48 -3.15 18.73
C ASP A 315 17.67 -2.11 19.53
N ARG A 316 16.80 -1.33 18.87
CA ARG A 316 15.90 -0.38 19.56
C ARG A 316 14.87 -1.11 20.41
N HIS A 317 14.34 -2.25 19.98
CA HIS A 317 13.44 -3.07 20.79
C HIS A 317 14.20 -3.74 21.94
N THR A 318 15.39 -4.26 21.67
CA THR A 318 16.28 -4.81 22.70
C THR A 318 16.57 -3.77 23.80
N ALA A 319 16.79 -2.50 23.44
CA ALA A 319 17.00 -1.41 24.39
C ALA A 319 15.78 -1.18 25.31
N VAL A 320 14.55 -1.27 24.77
CA VAL A 320 13.32 -1.17 25.58
C VAL A 320 13.31 -2.27 26.66
N PHE A 321 13.53 -3.52 26.27
CA PHE A 321 13.51 -4.64 27.21
C PHE A 321 14.68 -4.60 28.20
N ALA A 322 15.86 -4.17 27.77
CA ALA A 322 17.02 -4.02 28.64
C ALA A 322 16.78 -2.96 29.72
N GLU A 323 16.21 -1.81 29.34
CA GLU A 323 15.89 -0.75 30.30
C GLU A 323 14.74 -1.15 31.23
N LEU A 324 13.70 -1.78 30.69
CA LEU A 324 12.55 -2.27 31.45
C LEU A 324 12.97 -3.34 32.48
N THR A 325 13.75 -4.34 32.08
CA THR A 325 14.17 -5.43 32.97
C THR A 325 15.10 -4.93 34.08
N ARG A 326 15.97 -3.95 33.80
CA ARG A 326 16.77 -3.29 34.84
C ARG A 326 15.91 -2.51 35.83
N TYR A 327 14.92 -1.76 35.33
CA TYR A 327 13.98 -1.01 36.17
C TYR A 327 13.17 -1.93 37.10
N LEU A 328 12.77 -3.10 36.60
CA LEU A 328 12.03 -4.11 37.36
C LEU A 328 12.92 -5.01 38.23
N GLU A 329 14.23 -4.78 38.28
CA GLU A 329 15.21 -5.59 39.02
C GLU A 329 15.22 -7.08 38.58
N LEU A 330 14.89 -7.35 37.31
CA LEU A 330 14.86 -8.70 36.73
C LEU A 330 16.18 -9.10 36.07
N GLY A 331 17.11 -8.16 35.90
CA GLY A 331 18.39 -8.35 35.23
C GLY A 331 18.57 -7.39 34.06
N ASP A 332 19.46 -7.72 33.12
CA ASP A 332 19.67 -6.95 31.89
C ASP A 332 19.42 -7.84 30.68
N TYR A 333 18.27 -7.65 30.04
CA TYR A 333 17.86 -8.38 28.82
C TYR A 333 18.94 -8.36 27.72
N ALA A 334 19.72 -7.28 27.60
CA ALA A 334 20.76 -7.20 26.58
C ALA A 334 21.90 -8.19 26.80
N GLN A 335 22.12 -8.65 28.05
CA GLN A 335 23.17 -9.62 28.41
C GLN A 335 22.67 -11.07 28.44
N TRP A 336 21.36 -11.28 28.31
CA TRP A 336 20.77 -12.62 28.28
C TRP A 336 21.11 -13.34 26.98
N SER A 337 21.26 -14.66 27.09
CA SER A 337 21.31 -15.58 25.95
C SER A 337 20.00 -15.54 25.16
N GLU A 338 20.04 -16.00 23.92
CA GLU A 338 18.84 -16.04 23.07
C GLU A 338 17.73 -16.92 23.68
N GLU A 339 18.09 -18.03 24.31
CA GLU A 339 17.16 -18.92 24.99
C GLU A 339 16.50 -18.24 26.22
N GLU A 340 17.26 -17.47 27.01
CA GLU A 340 16.74 -16.68 28.13
C GLU A 340 15.79 -15.57 27.65
N ARG A 341 16.15 -14.87 26.56
CA ARG A 341 15.32 -13.85 25.94
C ARG A 341 13.99 -14.42 25.46
N GLN A 342 14.02 -15.54 24.72
CA GLN A 342 12.80 -16.22 24.26
C GLN A 342 11.94 -16.67 25.44
N ALA A 343 12.53 -17.31 26.45
CA ALA A 343 11.79 -17.79 27.61
C ALA A 343 11.06 -16.65 28.35
N PHE A 344 11.73 -15.51 28.54
CA PHE A 344 11.13 -14.31 29.11
C PHE A 344 9.98 -13.78 28.25
N LEU A 345 10.21 -13.57 26.94
CA LEU A 345 9.21 -13.00 26.04
C LEU A 345 7.98 -13.90 25.87
N ILE A 346 8.16 -15.21 25.75
CA ILE A 346 7.05 -16.18 25.68
C ILE A 346 6.25 -16.16 26.98
N THR A 347 6.91 -16.03 28.14
CA THR A 347 6.24 -15.89 29.43
C THR A 347 5.40 -14.62 29.47
N GLU A 348 5.95 -13.48 29.06
CA GLU A 348 5.22 -12.21 29.05
C GLU A 348 4.11 -12.17 27.99
N LEU A 349 4.28 -12.80 26.83
CA LEU A 349 3.25 -12.91 25.80
C LEU A 349 2.01 -13.67 26.30
N ASN A 350 2.21 -14.67 27.17
CA ASN A 350 1.13 -15.43 27.79
C ASN A 350 0.59 -14.80 29.10
N SER A 351 1.32 -13.85 29.68
CA SER A 351 0.99 -13.26 30.97
C SER A 351 -0.19 -12.30 30.87
N LYS A 352 -1.19 -12.41 31.76
CA LYS A 352 -2.32 -11.46 31.83
C LYS A 352 -1.99 -10.17 32.60
N ARG A 353 -0.82 -10.10 33.24
CA ARG A 353 -0.40 -8.91 33.99
C ARG A 353 0.11 -7.85 33.01
N PRO A 354 -0.14 -6.55 33.25
CA PRO A 354 0.50 -5.50 32.47
C PRO A 354 2.03 -5.57 32.62
N LEU A 355 2.74 -5.47 31.50
CA LEU A 355 4.21 -5.50 31.46
C LEU A 355 4.83 -4.12 31.72
N ILE A 356 4.31 -3.08 31.06
CA ILE A 356 4.87 -1.72 31.10
C ILE A 356 4.40 -1.01 32.39
N PRO A 357 5.32 -0.60 33.30
CA PRO A 357 4.95 0.06 34.55
C PRO A 357 4.44 1.48 34.31
N THR A 358 3.36 1.86 35.00
CA THR A 358 2.71 3.18 34.81
C THR A 358 3.57 4.37 35.21
N ASN A 359 4.47 4.21 36.19
CA ASN A 359 5.32 5.28 36.72
C ASN A 359 6.79 5.17 36.24
N TRP A 360 7.06 4.37 35.22
CA TRP A 360 8.39 4.27 34.64
C TRP A 360 8.69 5.51 33.79
N GLN A 361 9.89 6.08 33.97
CA GLN A 361 10.40 7.20 33.18
C GLN A 361 11.53 6.67 32.28
N PRO A 362 11.19 6.20 31.07
CA PRO A 362 12.19 5.71 30.15
C PRO A 362 13.07 6.84 29.61
N THR A 363 14.24 6.48 29.09
CA THR A 363 15.05 7.37 28.24
C THR A 363 14.26 7.86 27.03
N GLU A 364 14.63 9.01 26.44
CA GLU A 364 13.94 9.57 25.25
C GLU A 364 13.86 8.55 24.11
N GLU A 365 14.92 7.77 23.91
CA GLU A 365 14.99 6.75 22.86
C GLU A 365 14.00 5.59 23.05
N VAL A 366 13.83 5.14 24.30
CA VAL A 366 12.87 4.08 24.66
C VAL A 366 11.45 4.64 24.70
N ALA A 367 11.28 5.87 25.19
CA ALA A 367 10.00 6.57 25.21
C ALA A 367 9.42 6.67 23.78
N GLU A 368 10.25 7.04 22.81
CA GLU A 368 9.85 7.14 21.40
C GLU A 368 9.33 5.80 20.84
N VAL A 369 10.01 4.69 21.15
CA VAL A 369 9.56 3.35 20.74
C VAL A 369 8.21 3.03 21.38
N LEU A 370 8.03 3.26 22.68
CA LEU A 370 6.76 3.00 23.37
C LEU A 370 5.62 3.90 22.86
N GLN A 371 5.89 5.17 22.60
CA GLN A 371 4.92 6.10 22.02
C GLN A 371 4.47 5.65 20.64
N THR A 372 5.39 5.11 19.82
CA THR A 372 5.08 4.53 18.51
C THR A 372 4.10 3.37 18.60
N PHE A 373 4.33 2.42 19.52
CA PHE A 373 3.37 1.34 19.77
C PHE A 373 2.04 1.87 20.34
N GLY A 374 2.08 2.96 21.12
CA GLY A 374 0.89 3.70 21.55
C GLY A 374 0.10 4.28 20.37
N VAL A 375 0.76 4.83 19.35
CA VAL A 375 0.11 5.28 18.11
C VAL A 375 -0.55 4.10 17.41
N ALA A 376 0.15 2.97 17.26
CA ALA A 376 -0.41 1.76 16.65
C ALA A 376 -1.68 1.28 17.37
N ALA A 377 -1.70 1.29 18.70
CA ALA A 377 -2.85 0.85 19.49
C ALA A 377 -4.09 1.74 19.32
N ARG A 378 -3.92 3.02 18.95
CA ARG A 378 -5.02 3.95 18.67
C ARG A 378 -5.57 3.83 17.25
N GLN A 379 -4.88 3.14 16.35
CA GLN A 379 -5.30 3.04 14.95
C GLN A 379 -6.28 1.88 14.71
N PRO A 380 -7.33 2.09 13.90
CA PRO A 380 -8.22 1.01 13.50
C PRO A 380 -7.50 0.00 12.59
N ARG A 381 -8.06 -1.21 12.49
CA ARG A 381 -7.60 -2.20 11.51
C ARG A 381 -7.68 -1.60 10.11
N GLY A 382 -6.62 -1.75 9.33
CA GLY A 382 -6.55 -1.23 7.97
C GLY A 382 -5.77 0.09 7.83
N ALA A 383 -5.50 0.81 8.92
CA ALA A 383 -4.63 1.99 8.88
C ALA A 383 -3.14 1.61 8.81
N LEU A 384 -2.75 0.54 9.50
CA LEU A 384 -1.41 -0.05 9.45
C LEU A 384 -1.43 -1.37 8.67
N ALA A 385 -0.43 -1.60 7.82
CA ALA A 385 -0.29 -2.86 7.08
C ALA A 385 0.57 -3.87 7.84
N CYS A 386 1.73 -3.46 8.35
CA CYS A 386 2.63 -4.32 9.11
C CYS A 386 3.63 -3.54 9.98
N TYR A 387 4.35 -4.27 10.84
CA TYR A 387 5.52 -3.80 11.58
C TYR A 387 6.77 -4.55 11.11
N VAL A 388 7.67 -3.89 10.38
CA VAL A 388 8.93 -4.43 9.89
C VAL A 388 10.05 -4.25 10.92
N ILE A 389 10.84 -5.30 11.14
CA ILE A 389 12.00 -5.28 12.03
C ILE A 389 13.25 -5.31 11.18
N SER A 390 13.94 -4.17 11.06
CA SER A 390 15.28 -4.13 10.44
C SER A 390 16.30 -4.85 11.31
N MET A 391 17.35 -5.36 10.68
CA MET A 391 18.43 -6.10 11.33
C MET A 391 17.89 -7.25 12.19
N ALA A 392 16.87 -7.96 11.71
CA ALA A 392 16.35 -9.14 12.40
C ALA A 392 17.33 -10.32 12.27
N ARG A 393 17.71 -10.91 13.41
CA ARG A 393 18.73 -11.97 13.48
C ARG A 393 18.26 -13.22 14.20
N GLN A 394 17.37 -13.07 15.17
CA GLN A 394 16.95 -14.14 16.08
C GLN A 394 15.44 -14.15 16.31
N PRO A 395 14.86 -15.27 16.78
CA PRO A 395 13.44 -15.33 17.14
C PRO A 395 13.03 -14.30 18.19
N SER A 396 13.91 -13.96 19.14
CA SER A 396 13.63 -12.96 20.17
C SER A 396 13.35 -11.57 19.60
N ASP A 397 13.88 -11.22 18.41
CA ASP A 397 13.61 -9.93 17.76
C ASP A 397 12.13 -9.82 17.36
N VAL A 398 11.56 -10.90 16.80
CA VAL A 398 10.13 -10.97 16.44
C VAL A 398 9.26 -10.97 17.69
N LEU A 399 9.58 -11.84 18.65
CA LEU A 399 8.81 -11.95 19.89
C LEU A 399 8.81 -10.65 20.71
N ALA A 400 9.89 -9.88 20.67
CA ALA A 400 9.99 -8.58 21.34
C ALA A 400 8.91 -7.61 20.82
N VAL A 401 8.75 -7.51 19.51
CA VAL A 401 7.71 -6.67 18.90
C VAL A 401 6.31 -7.20 19.19
N GLU A 402 6.09 -8.52 19.14
CA GLU A 402 4.80 -9.14 19.50
C GLU A 402 4.37 -8.78 20.93
N VAL A 403 5.31 -8.86 21.88
CA VAL A 403 5.08 -8.47 23.27
C VAL A 403 4.78 -6.97 23.39
N LEU A 404 5.48 -6.10 22.66
CA LEU A 404 5.25 -4.65 22.69
C LEU A 404 3.89 -4.27 22.07
N LEU A 405 3.50 -4.86 20.94
CA LEU A 405 2.17 -4.66 20.34
C LEU A 405 1.06 -5.04 21.32
N ARG A 406 1.20 -6.20 21.97
CA ARG A 406 0.26 -6.67 22.98
C ARG A 406 0.24 -5.76 24.20
N ALA A 407 1.40 -5.40 24.74
CA ALA A 407 1.52 -4.57 25.94
C ALA A 407 0.96 -3.15 25.74
N SER A 408 1.05 -2.60 24.53
CA SER A 408 0.47 -1.31 24.16
C SER A 408 -1.03 -1.38 23.87
N GLY A 409 -1.62 -2.57 23.76
CA GLY A 409 -3.06 -2.76 23.59
C GLY A 409 -3.55 -2.68 22.15
N VAL A 410 -2.72 -3.03 21.17
CA VAL A 410 -3.17 -3.13 19.77
C VAL A 410 -4.30 -4.18 19.67
N PRO A 411 -5.51 -3.81 19.18
CA PRO A 411 -6.69 -4.65 19.34
C PRO A 411 -6.84 -5.76 18.27
N TYR A 412 -5.87 -5.89 17.36
CA TYR A 412 -5.86 -6.87 16.26
C TYR A 412 -4.42 -7.37 16.02
N PRO A 413 -4.24 -8.54 15.39
CA PRO A 413 -2.91 -9.02 15.01
C PRO A 413 -2.35 -8.15 13.88
N LEU A 414 -1.43 -7.24 14.21
CA LEU A 414 -0.64 -6.50 13.24
C LEU A 414 0.53 -7.39 12.80
N PRO A 415 0.69 -7.73 11.50
CA PRO A 415 1.77 -8.60 11.05
C PRO A 415 3.15 -8.06 11.44
N VAL A 416 3.93 -8.88 12.15
CA VAL A 416 5.34 -8.61 12.48
C VAL A 416 6.23 -9.25 11.43
N VAL A 417 7.13 -8.48 10.83
CA VAL A 417 7.85 -8.85 9.62
C VAL A 417 9.36 -8.76 9.86
N PRO A 418 10.07 -9.89 10.08
CA PRO A 418 11.52 -9.85 10.13
C PRO A 418 12.10 -9.50 8.75
N LEU A 419 13.00 -8.51 8.71
CA LEU A 419 13.81 -8.18 7.55
C LEU A 419 15.18 -8.83 7.69
N PHE A 420 15.45 -9.83 6.83
CA PHE A 420 16.76 -10.45 6.72
C PHE A 420 17.57 -9.74 5.64
N GLU A 421 18.62 -9.02 6.04
CA GLU A 421 19.32 -8.07 5.18
C GLU A 421 20.83 -8.28 5.05
N THR A 422 21.45 -9.14 5.86
CA THR A 422 22.86 -9.57 5.68
C THR A 422 22.92 -10.97 5.08
N LEU A 423 24.09 -11.37 4.56
CA LEU A 423 24.29 -12.73 4.04
C LEU A 423 24.07 -13.79 5.12
N ASP A 424 24.62 -13.54 6.29
CA ASP A 424 24.52 -14.39 7.47
C ASP A 424 23.07 -14.53 7.97
N ASP A 425 22.31 -13.44 7.92
CA ASP A 425 20.90 -13.43 8.30
C ASP A 425 20.03 -14.20 7.29
N LEU A 426 20.30 -14.04 5.99
CA LEU A 426 19.60 -14.81 4.95
C LEU A 426 19.84 -16.32 5.08
N ASP A 427 21.08 -16.73 5.36
CA ASP A 427 21.40 -18.15 5.57
C ASP A 427 20.76 -18.71 6.86
N ARG A 428 20.58 -17.88 7.90
CA ARG A 428 19.91 -18.25 9.15
C ARG A 428 18.38 -18.18 9.11
N ALA A 429 17.80 -17.41 8.18
CA ALA A 429 16.37 -17.10 8.15
C ALA A 429 15.43 -18.32 8.30
N PRO A 430 15.65 -19.45 7.60
CA PRO A 430 14.77 -20.63 7.75
C PRO A 430 14.80 -21.22 9.16
N GLN A 431 15.95 -21.17 9.84
CA GLN A 431 16.10 -21.68 11.20
C GLN A 431 15.41 -20.76 12.22
N VAL A 432 15.51 -19.44 12.02
CA VAL A 432 14.82 -18.43 12.84
C VAL A 432 13.30 -18.63 12.71
N VAL A 433 12.80 -18.74 11.48
CA VAL A 433 11.37 -18.97 11.24
C VAL A 433 10.92 -20.30 11.80
N GLN A 434 11.65 -21.40 11.58
CA GLN A 434 11.29 -22.70 12.15
C GLN A 434 11.16 -22.63 13.67
N ARG A 435 12.12 -22.00 14.36
CA ARG A 435 12.08 -21.84 15.83
C ARG A 435 10.84 -21.06 16.28
N LEU A 436 10.46 -20.00 15.57
CA LEU A 436 9.22 -19.27 15.86
C LEU A 436 7.99 -20.17 15.70
N LEU A 437 7.91 -20.92 14.60
CA LEU A 437 6.78 -21.81 14.31
C LEU A 437 6.68 -23.00 15.28
N ASP A 438 7.79 -23.40 15.90
CA ASP A 438 7.84 -24.45 16.92
C ASP A 438 7.38 -23.97 18.31
N ILE A 439 7.19 -22.66 18.53
CA ILE A 439 6.71 -22.12 19.80
C ILE A 439 5.23 -22.50 20.00
N PRO A 440 4.87 -23.17 21.10
CA PRO A 440 3.48 -23.54 21.36
C PRO A 440 2.54 -22.33 21.36
N GLY A 441 1.48 -22.39 20.56
CA GLY A 441 0.47 -21.32 20.42
C GLY A 441 0.84 -20.19 19.46
N TYR A 442 2.06 -20.19 18.89
CA TYR A 442 2.48 -19.14 17.97
C TYR A 442 1.75 -19.22 16.62
N LEU A 443 1.46 -20.43 16.12
CA LEU A 443 0.70 -20.63 14.88
C LEU A 443 -0.70 -20.03 14.97
N GLU A 444 -1.39 -20.24 16.09
CA GLU A 444 -2.70 -19.68 16.36
C GLU A 444 -2.64 -18.15 16.56
N HIS A 445 -1.55 -17.66 17.17
CA HIS A 445 -1.32 -16.21 17.35
C HIS A 445 -1.19 -15.48 16.01
N ILE A 446 -0.51 -16.08 15.03
CA ILE A 446 -0.33 -15.50 13.68
C ILE A 446 -1.42 -15.91 12.67
N ASP A 447 -2.47 -16.62 13.11
CA ASP A 447 -3.54 -17.15 12.24
C ASP A 447 -3.01 -17.96 11.05
N HIS A 448 -1.98 -18.77 11.28
CA HIS A 448 -1.29 -19.57 10.26
C HIS A 448 -0.80 -18.76 9.03
N ALA A 449 -0.51 -17.47 9.19
CA ALA A 449 0.02 -16.62 8.14
C ALA A 449 1.18 -15.75 8.66
N MET A 450 2.23 -15.59 7.86
CA MET A 450 3.33 -14.69 8.19
C MET A 450 3.86 -13.98 6.96
N MET A 451 4.57 -12.88 7.20
CA MET A 451 5.28 -12.14 6.17
C MET A 451 6.76 -12.09 6.54
N VAL A 452 7.64 -12.27 5.56
CA VAL A 452 9.09 -12.17 5.73
C VAL A 452 9.63 -11.20 4.69
N MET A 453 10.44 -10.23 5.12
CA MET A 453 11.04 -9.26 4.22
C MET A 453 12.47 -9.67 3.84
N ILE A 454 12.79 -9.55 2.55
CA ILE A 454 14.11 -9.87 2.00
C ILE A 454 14.82 -8.58 1.58
N GLY A 455 15.97 -8.30 2.19
CA GLY A 455 16.78 -7.10 1.93
C GLY A 455 17.72 -7.29 0.74
N TYR A 456 17.39 -6.72 -0.42
CA TYR A 456 18.19 -6.88 -1.64
C TYR A 456 19.45 -6.01 -1.67
N SER A 457 19.28 -4.70 -1.47
CA SER A 457 20.39 -3.75 -1.55
C SER A 457 21.40 -3.95 -0.44
N ASP A 458 20.94 -4.21 0.78
CA ASP A 458 21.79 -4.29 1.96
C ASP A 458 22.62 -5.58 1.96
N SER A 459 22.04 -6.72 1.57
CA SER A 459 22.81 -7.96 1.41
C SER A 459 23.83 -7.87 0.27
N ALA A 460 23.52 -7.10 -0.78
CA ALA A 460 24.48 -6.82 -1.84
C ALA A 460 25.62 -5.87 -1.40
N LYS A 461 25.37 -4.93 -0.49
CA LYS A 461 26.43 -4.10 0.13
C LYS A 461 27.33 -4.94 1.04
N ASP A 462 26.75 -5.92 1.73
CA ASP A 462 27.44 -6.83 2.65
C ASP A 462 28.36 -7.83 1.91
N ALA A 463 27.81 -8.61 0.98
CA ALA A 463 28.51 -9.74 0.37
C ALA A 463 28.75 -9.62 -1.15
N GLY A 464 28.30 -8.54 -1.78
CA GLY A 464 28.33 -8.35 -3.23
C GLY A 464 27.14 -9.00 -3.96
N MET A 465 26.80 -8.47 -5.14
CA MET A 465 25.56 -8.80 -5.87
C MET A 465 25.36 -10.29 -6.16
N MET A 466 26.42 -11.03 -6.53
CA MET A 466 26.29 -12.44 -6.93
C MET A 466 26.03 -13.35 -5.73
N ALA A 467 26.77 -13.16 -4.64
CA ALA A 467 26.59 -13.92 -3.41
C ALA A 467 25.21 -13.62 -2.79
N ALA A 468 24.85 -12.33 -2.72
CA ALA A 468 23.54 -11.89 -2.23
C ALA A 468 22.39 -12.46 -3.06
N GLY A 469 22.46 -12.40 -4.40
CA GLY A 469 21.42 -12.93 -5.27
C GLY A 469 21.21 -14.45 -5.11
N TRP A 470 22.29 -15.21 -4.95
CA TRP A 470 22.20 -16.65 -4.68
C TRP A 470 21.68 -16.96 -3.28
N ALA A 471 22.14 -16.24 -2.26
CA ALA A 471 21.66 -16.39 -0.89
C ALA A 471 20.16 -16.08 -0.76
N GLN A 472 19.69 -15.01 -1.41
CA GLN A 472 18.27 -14.65 -1.47
C GLN A 472 17.43 -15.76 -2.09
N TYR A 473 17.89 -16.37 -3.19
CA TYR A 473 17.18 -17.47 -3.83
C TYR A 473 17.05 -18.68 -2.89
N ARG A 474 18.17 -19.12 -2.29
CA ARG A 474 18.18 -20.24 -1.34
C ARG A 474 17.33 -19.96 -0.10
N ALA A 475 17.42 -18.76 0.46
CA ALA A 475 16.67 -18.36 1.64
C ALA A 475 15.17 -18.40 1.37
N GLN A 476 14.72 -17.84 0.24
CA GLN A 476 13.30 -17.87 -0.15
C GLN A 476 12.80 -19.30 -0.37
N GLU A 477 13.54 -20.15 -1.08
CA GLU A 477 13.18 -21.56 -1.28
C GLU A 477 13.05 -22.31 0.06
N ALA A 478 14.02 -22.13 0.96
CA ALA A 478 14.00 -22.77 2.28
C ALA A 478 12.87 -22.23 3.18
N LEU A 479 12.61 -20.91 3.17
CA LEU A 479 11.50 -20.29 3.91
C LEU A 479 10.14 -20.81 3.45
N LEU A 480 9.94 -20.92 2.13
CA LEU A 480 8.71 -21.48 1.55
C LEU A 480 8.50 -22.92 2.03
N GLU A 481 9.55 -23.73 2.00
CA GLU A 481 9.48 -25.13 2.45
C GLU A 481 9.23 -25.26 3.96
N THR A 482 9.94 -24.49 4.79
CA THR A 482 9.73 -24.41 6.25
C THR A 482 8.28 -24.06 6.58
N CYS A 483 7.74 -23.01 5.96
CA CYS A 483 6.35 -22.58 6.22
C CYS A 483 5.35 -23.61 5.71
N ARG A 484 5.60 -24.23 4.54
CA ARG A 484 4.75 -25.29 3.98
C ARG A 484 4.67 -26.51 4.90
N GLN A 485 5.78 -26.93 5.50
CA GLN A 485 5.81 -28.05 6.45
C GLN A 485 5.03 -27.75 7.74
N ALA A 486 5.05 -26.50 8.19
CA ALA A 486 4.29 -26.04 9.35
C ALA A 486 2.82 -25.69 9.05
N GLY A 487 2.38 -25.77 7.78
CA GLY A 487 1.02 -25.37 7.37
C GLY A 487 0.77 -23.86 7.43
N VAL A 488 1.83 -23.05 7.30
CA VAL A 488 1.78 -21.58 7.34
C VAL A 488 1.86 -20.99 5.94
N LYS A 489 0.99 -20.02 5.68
CA LYS A 489 1.03 -19.19 4.47
C LYS A 489 2.08 -18.10 4.65
N VAL A 490 3.14 -18.12 3.84
CA VAL A 490 4.18 -17.09 3.87
C VAL A 490 4.06 -16.15 2.67
N GLN A 491 4.01 -14.85 2.95
CA GLN A 491 4.16 -13.79 1.95
C GLN A 491 5.59 -13.25 2.01
N LEU A 492 6.26 -13.21 0.85
CA LEU A 492 7.59 -12.61 0.73
C LEU A 492 7.45 -11.13 0.40
N PHE A 493 8.02 -10.27 1.24
CA PHE A 493 8.09 -8.84 1.03
C PHE A 493 9.45 -8.47 0.42
N HIS A 494 9.44 -8.02 -0.83
CA HIS A 494 10.64 -7.68 -1.58
C HIS A 494 11.09 -6.24 -1.32
N GLY A 495 12.26 -6.06 -0.68
CA GLY A 495 12.86 -4.75 -0.44
C GLY A 495 13.47 -4.07 -1.67
N ARG A 496 14.05 -2.88 -1.46
CA ARG A 496 14.60 -2.02 -2.52
C ARG A 496 15.81 -2.64 -3.24
N GLY A 497 15.97 -2.29 -4.53
CA GLY A 497 17.17 -2.51 -5.33
C GLY A 497 17.35 -3.92 -5.94
N GLY A 498 16.42 -4.83 -5.67
CA GLY A 498 16.32 -6.10 -6.40
C GLY A 498 15.92 -5.90 -7.88
N THR A 499 16.12 -6.92 -8.72
CA THR A 499 15.67 -6.91 -10.13
C THR A 499 14.15 -6.69 -10.25
N VAL A 500 13.39 -7.15 -9.25
CA VAL A 500 11.93 -6.94 -9.13
C VAL A 500 11.56 -5.45 -9.04
N GLY A 501 12.37 -4.64 -8.33
CA GLY A 501 12.12 -3.21 -8.12
C GLY A 501 12.36 -2.32 -9.34
N ARG A 502 12.91 -2.84 -10.45
CA ARG A 502 13.36 -2.01 -11.60
C ARG A 502 12.26 -1.64 -12.61
N GLY A 503 11.08 -2.27 -12.55
CA GLY A 503 9.92 -1.96 -13.41
C GLY A 503 10.03 -2.41 -14.86
N GLY A 504 8.90 -2.36 -15.58
CA GLY A 504 8.80 -2.72 -17.01
C GLY A 504 9.01 -4.21 -17.31
N ALA A 505 9.35 -4.55 -18.56
CA ALA A 505 9.62 -5.93 -18.99
C ALA A 505 10.69 -6.68 -18.14
N PRO A 506 11.77 -6.02 -17.66
CA PRO A 506 12.71 -6.65 -16.73
C PRO A 506 12.08 -7.10 -15.41
N ALA A 507 11.06 -6.40 -14.90
CA ALA A 507 10.39 -6.78 -13.65
C ALA A 507 9.53 -8.03 -13.83
N ARG A 508 8.81 -8.17 -14.95
CA ARG A 508 8.05 -9.39 -15.29
C ARG A 508 8.97 -10.61 -15.29
N ALA A 509 10.11 -10.54 -15.99
CA ALA A 509 11.07 -11.64 -16.03
C ALA A 509 11.66 -11.96 -14.65
N ALA A 510 11.95 -10.93 -13.84
CA ALA A 510 12.46 -11.09 -12.48
C ALA A 510 11.46 -11.76 -11.52
N LEU A 511 10.17 -11.47 -11.68
CA LEU A 511 9.10 -12.13 -10.92
C LEU A 511 8.97 -13.61 -11.32
N LEU A 512 9.01 -13.91 -12.62
CA LEU A 512 8.95 -15.29 -13.13
C LEU A 512 10.19 -16.12 -12.79
N SER A 513 11.33 -15.50 -12.49
CA SER A 513 12.56 -16.19 -12.10
C SER A 513 12.70 -16.45 -10.59
N GLN A 514 11.73 -16.03 -9.77
CA GLN A 514 11.74 -16.32 -8.34
C GLN A 514 11.56 -17.83 -8.08
N PRO A 515 11.92 -18.34 -6.90
CA PRO A 515 11.63 -19.73 -6.53
C PRO A 515 10.15 -20.10 -6.72
N PRO A 516 9.83 -21.33 -7.15
CA PRO A 516 8.44 -21.78 -7.31
C PRO A 516 7.63 -21.59 -6.01
N GLY A 517 6.44 -21.01 -6.13
CA GLY A 517 5.55 -20.75 -4.98
C GLY A 517 5.80 -19.43 -4.25
N SER A 518 6.87 -18.69 -4.56
CA SER A 518 7.19 -17.38 -3.96
C SER A 518 6.05 -16.36 -4.00
N LEU A 519 5.24 -16.38 -5.05
CA LEU A 519 4.12 -15.44 -5.26
C LEU A 519 2.75 -16.05 -4.89
N ALA A 520 2.70 -17.23 -4.27
CA ALA A 520 1.45 -17.92 -3.96
C ALA A 520 0.58 -17.16 -2.94
N GLN A 521 1.19 -16.31 -2.09
CA GLN A 521 0.50 -15.41 -1.16
C GLN A 521 0.53 -13.94 -1.63
N GLY A 522 0.68 -13.73 -2.94
CA GLY A 522 0.73 -12.41 -3.55
C GLY A 522 2.12 -11.81 -3.63
N LEU A 523 2.20 -10.69 -4.36
CA LEU A 523 3.40 -9.87 -4.52
C LEU A 523 3.31 -8.69 -3.55
N ARG A 524 4.26 -8.56 -2.63
CA ARG A 524 4.48 -7.33 -1.88
C ARG A 524 5.87 -6.79 -2.21
N VAL A 525 5.97 -5.58 -2.75
CA VAL A 525 7.25 -5.02 -3.21
C VAL A 525 7.39 -3.55 -2.86
N THR A 526 8.59 -3.17 -2.43
CA THR A 526 8.95 -1.77 -2.23
C THR A 526 9.20 -1.06 -3.56
N GLU A 527 8.39 -0.06 -3.86
CA GLU A 527 8.59 0.85 -4.98
C GLU A 527 9.54 1.98 -4.57
N GLN A 528 10.73 2.00 -5.16
CA GLN A 528 11.75 2.99 -4.87
C GLN A 528 11.28 4.38 -5.28
N GLY A 529 11.45 5.38 -4.41
CA GLY A 529 10.98 6.74 -4.66
C GLY A 529 11.46 7.34 -5.99
N GLU A 530 12.70 7.05 -6.39
CA GLU A 530 13.27 7.48 -7.69
C GLU A 530 12.60 6.83 -8.91
N MET A 531 11.93 5.70 -8.73
CA MET A 531 11.22 4.97 -9.77
C MET A 531 9.73 5.28 -9.80
N ILE A 532 9.15 5.80 -8.71
CA ILE A 532 7.70 6.09 -8.63
C ILE A 532 7.27 7.01 -9.77
N ARG A 533 8.02 8.06 -10.11
CA ARG A 533 7.67 8.94 -11.23
C ARG A 533 7.65 8.19 -12.58
N ASN A 534 8.58 7.27 -12.78
CA ASN A 534 8.75 6.53 -14.04
C ASN A 534 7.80 5.32 -14.17
N LYS A 535 7.22 4.84 -13.07
CA LYS A 535 6.29 3.72 -13.07
C LYS A 535 4.84 4.14 -12.81
N LEU A 536 4.65 5.04 -11.86
CA LEU A 536 3.35 5.38 -11.28
C LEU A 536 3.00 6.87 -11.45
N GLY A 537 3.87 7.69 -12.04
CA GLY A 537 3.70 9.15 -12.11
C GLY A 537 2.62 9.65 -13.08
N LEU A 538 2.21 8.84 -14.06
CA LEU A 538 1.14 9.14 -15.02
C LEU A 538 0.14 7.98 -15.07
N LYS A 539 -1.14 8.27 -15.33
CA LYS A 539 -2.21 7.25 -15.41
C LYS A 539 -1.82 6.10 -16.34
N SER A 540 -1.37 6.42 -17.55
CA SER A 540 -0.97 5.46 -18.58
C SER A 540 0.22 4.59 -18.15
N LEU A 541 1.26 5.19 -17.56
CA LEU A 541 2.42 4.48 -17.00
C LEU A 541 1.99 3.52 -15.88
N ALA A 542 1.16 4.02 -14.96
CA ALA A 542 0.67 3.24 -13.84
C ALA A 542 -0.17 2.05 -14.32
N THR A 543 -1.08 2.25 -15.27
CA THR A 543 -1.89 1.16 -15.88
C THR A 543 -1.04 0.11 -16.60
N LYS A 544 0.14 0.47 -17.13
CA LYS A 544 1.08 -0.50 -17.74
C LYS A 544 1.97 -1.21 -16.72
N THR A 545 2.19 -0.58 -15.56
CA THR A 545 3.01 -1.14 -14.48
C THR A 545 2.22 -2.16 -13.68
N LEU A 546 0.95 -1.85 -13.38
CA LEU A 546 -0.04 -2.77 -12.82
C LEU A 546 -0.36 -3.86 -13.86
#